data_AF-A0A3R9F213-F1
#
_entry.id   AF-A0A3R9F213-F1
#
_cell.length_a   1.000
_cell.length_b   1.000
_cell.length_c   1.000
_cell.angle_alpha   90.00
_cell.angle_beta   90.00
_cell.angle_gamma   90.00
#
_symmetry.space_group_name_H-M   'P 1'
#
loop_
_entity.id
_entity.type
_entity.pdbx_description
1 polymer ?
#
loop_
_entity_poly.entity_id
_entity_poly.type
_entity_poly.pdbx_seq_one_letter_code
_entity_poly.pdbx_strand_id
1 'polypeptide(L)' 'MKIYVHEQGITLTGKSWEIRRLLRQYSKKHVFVKDWIETIHQQGHRPD' A
#
# COMPACT_ATOMS: atom_id res chain seq x y z
N MET A 1 4.33 4.91 -11.82
CA MET A 1 4.49 4.68 -10.36
C MET A 1 4.38 3.18 -10.11
N LYS A 2 5.31 2.58 -9.36
CA LYS A 2 5.30 1.15 -8.97
C LYS A 2 5.29 1.04 -7.44
N ILE A 3 4.54 0.08 -6.92
CA ILE A 3 4.38 -0.18 -5.49
C ILE A 3 4.88 -1.60 -5.25
N TYR A 4 5.83 -1.75 -4.33
CA TYR A 4 6.29 -3.05 -3.85
C TYR A 4 5.86 -3.17 -2.39
N VAL A 5 5.04 -4.18 -2.10
CA VAL A 5 4.60 -4.49 -0.75
C VAL A 5 5.45 -5.66 -0.27
N HIS A 6 6.10 -5.46 0.87
CA HIS A 6 6.86 -6.47 1.59
C HIS A 6 6.14 -6.77 2.91
N GLU A 7 6.50 -7.87 3.58
CA GLU A 7 5.87 -8.27 4.84
C GLU A 7 5.97 -7.21 5.95
N GLN A 8 7.05 -6.43 5.97
CA GLN A 8 7.33 -5.44 7.01
C GLN A 8 7.28 -3.99 6.53
N GLY A 9 6.92 -3.74 5.26
CA GLY A 9 6.95 -2.37 4.73
C GLY A 9 6.51 -2.24 3.27
N ILE A 10 6.47 -0.99 2.79
CA ILE A 10 6.02 -0.66 1.45
C ILE A 10 7.04 0.26 0.78
N THR A 11 7.47 -0.10 -0.42
CA THR A 11 8.37 0.70 -1.24
C THR A 11 7.59 1.31 -2.41
N LEU A 12 7.53 2.63 -2.47
CA LEU A 12 6.86 3.39 -3.53
C LEU A 12 7.90 4.03 -4.46
N THR A 13 7.82 3.78 -5.77
CA THR A 13 8.74 4.35 -6.76
C THR A 13 7.97 5.11 -7.84
N GLY A 14 8.36 6.36 -8.09
CA GLY A 14 7.67 7.22 -9.06
C GLY A 14 7.91 8.70 -8.81
N LYS A 15 7.10 9.56 -9.45
CA LYS A 15 7.19 11.01 -9.26
C LYS A 15 6.75 11.36 -7.83
N SER A 16 7.47 12.27 -7.18
CA SER A 16 7.22 12.60 -5.77
C SER A 16 5.79 13.10 -5.50
N TRP A 17 5.15 13.77 -6.46
CA TRP A 17 3.76 14.20 -6.32
C TRP A 17 2.75 13.04 -6.42
N GLU A 18 3.03 12.01 -7.22
CA GLU A 18 2.19 10.81 -7.33
C GLU A 18 2.23 10.03 -6.01
N ILE A 19 3.43 9.88 -5.45
CA ILE A 19 3.65 9.23 -4.14
C ILE A 19 2.88 9.98 -3.06
N ARG A 20 3.00 11.30 -2.98
CA ARG A 20 2.27 12.12 -2.00
C ARG A 20 0.76 12.00 -2.15
N ARG A 21 0.25 11.99 -3.38
CA ARG A 21 -1.19 11.82 -3.65
C ARG A 21 -1.68 10.45 -3.21
N LEU A 22 -0.92 9.39 -3.50
CA LEU A 22 -1.24 8.02 -3.10
C LEU A 22 -1.29 7.88 -1.57
N LEU A 23 -0.27 8.37 -0.87
CA LEU A 23 -0.21 8.32 0.59
C LEU A 23 -1.42 9.02 1.23
N ARG A 24 -1.82 10.19 0.72
CA ARG A 24 -3.04 10.90 1.19
C ARG A 24 -4.33 10.13 0.91
N GLN A 25 -4.37 9.31 -0.14
CA GLN A 25 -5.53 8.49 -0.46
C GLN A 25 -5.62 7.29 0.48
N TYR A 26 -4.50 6.62 0.74
CA TYR A 26 -4.45 5.44 1.61
C TYR A 26 -4.53 5.81 3.10
N SER A 27 -4.10 7.00 3.52
CA SER A 27 -4.27 7.48 4.89
C SER A 27 -5.74 7.66 5.29
N LYS A 28 -6.67 7.73 4.32
CA LYS A 28 -8.11 7.75 4.59
C LYS A 28 -8.70 6.36 4.82
N LYS A 29 -7.99 5.32 4.37
CA LYS A 29 -8.44 3.93 4.40
C LYS A 29 -7.76 3.12 5.49
N HIS A 30 -6.51 3.46 5.82
CA HIS A 30 -5.69 2.77 6.81
C HIS A 30 -5.06 3.80 7.73
N VAL A 31 -5.14 3.57 9.04
CA VAL A 31 -4.47 4.40 10.05
C VAL A 31 -3.02 3.98 10.17
N PHE A 32 -2.75 2.67 10.13
CA PHE A 32 -1.40 2.13 10.21
C PHE A 32 -0.94 1.49 8.90
N VAL A 33 0.38 1.52 8.68
CA VAL A 33 1.02 0.82 7.54
C VAL A 33 0.79 -0.69 7.63
N LYS A 34 0.71 -1.24 8.85
CA LYS A 34 0.39 -2.65 9.09
C LYS A 34 -0.97 -3.04 8.49
N ASP A 35 -2.01 -2.27 8.78
CA ASP A 35 -3.37 -2.51 8.25
C ASP A 35 -3.40 -2.46 6.72
N TRP A 36 -2.59 -1.58 6.12
CA TRP A 36 -2.46 -1.49 4.69
C TRP A 36 -1.81 -2.75 4.10
N ILE A 37 -0.72 -3.24 4.69
CA ILE A 37 -0.04 -4.48 4.26
C ILE A 37 -1.00 -5.67 4.39
N GLU A 38 -1.69 -5.81 5.53
CA GLU A 38 -2.66 -6.88 5.77
C GLU A 38 -3.80 -6.87 4.75
N THR A 39 -4.34 -5.69 4.42
CA THR A 39 -5.40 -5.55 3.42
C THR A 39 -4.95 -6.06 2.04
N ILE A 40 -3.70 -5.79 1.65
CA ILE A 40 -3.17 -6.22 0.36
C ILE A 40 -2.93 -7.74 0.37
N HIS A 41 -2.37 -8.28 1.44
CA HIS A 41 -2.15 -9.72 1.60
C HIS A 41 -3.47 -10.51 1.60
N GLN A 42 -4.53 -9.96 2.23
CA GLN A 42 -5.86 -10.58 2.21
C GLN A 42 -6.49 -10.60 0.82
N GLN A 43 -6.25 -9.59 -0.02
CA GLN A 43 -6.74 -9.55 -1.40
C GLN A 43 -6.01 -10.52 -2.34
N GLY A 44 -4.80 -10.96 -1.97
CA GLY A 44 -4.05 -11.98 -2.70
C GLY A 44 -4.56 -13.41 -2.47
N HIS A 45 -5.38 -13.63 -1.44
CA HIS A 45 -6.00 -14.93 -1.18
C HIS A 45 -7.34 -15.03 -1.93
N ARG A 46 -7.24 -15.24 -3.25
CA ARG A 46 -8.37 -15.73 -4.04
C ARG A 46 -8.39 -17.26 -3.86
N PRO A 47 -9.38 -17.86 -3.18
CA PRO A 47 -9.53 -19.31 -3.21
C PRO A 47 -9.95 -19.68 -4.64
N ASP A 48 -9.20 -20.58 -5.26
CA ASP A 48 -9.57 -21.23 -6.54
C ASP A 48 -10.82 -22.10 -6.38
#